data_AF-A0A0A9WI53-F1
#
_entry.id   AF-A0A0A9WI53-F1
#
_cell.length_a   1.000
_cell.length_b   1.000
_cell.length_c   1.000
_cell.angle_alpha   90.00
_cell.angle_beta   90.00
_cell.angle_gamma   90.00
#
_symmetry.space_group_name_H-M   'P 1'
#
loop_
_entity.id
_entity.type
_entity.pdbx_description
1 polymer ?
#
loop_
_entity_poly.entity_id
_entity_poly.type
_entity_poly.pdbx_seq_one_letter_code
_entity_poly.pdbx_strand_id
1 'polypeptide(L)'
;PPALDVSVFLYIFEPLRALELAGKYHEYLLEHLKRTGTTLLTKAEFDESLELYKGPGIAIASLFIFLTKLPLPYLSEILISQETFIQFALGRDYSPALKALQEDVSYRQAVLDSLQRAIHYYSQT
;
A
#
# COMPACT_ATOMS: atom_id res chain seq x y z
N PRO A 1 0.24 -8.09 -11.58
CA PRO A 1 1.40 -8.96 -11.27
C PRO A 1 1.44 -9.26 -9.77
N PRO A 2 1.46 -10.54 -9.34
CA PRO A 2 1.34 -10.92 -7.93
C PRO A 2 2.34 -10.21 -7.00
N ALA A 3 3.56 -9.94 -7.49
CA ALA A 3 4.60 -9.25 -6.74
C ALA A 3 4.31 -7.78 -6.44
N LEU A 4 3.49 -7.09 -7.24
CA LEU A 4 3.05 -5.73 -6.93
C LEU A 4 2.09 -5.73 -5.73
N ASP A 5 1.13 -6.65 -5.70
CA ASP A 5 0.14 -6.75 -4.63
C ASP A 5 0.82 -7.09 -3.30
N VAL A 6 1.82 -7.97 -3.32
CA VAL A 6 2.69 -8.26 -2.16
C VAL A 6 3.44 -7.02 -1.73
N SER A 7 4.13 -6.36 -2.67
CA SER A 7 4.94 -5.18 -2.35
C SER A 7 4.09 -4.12 -1.66
N VAL A 8 2.90 -3.82 -2.20
CA VAL A 8 1.94 -2.89 -1.60
C VAL A 8 1.51 -3.37 -0.20
N PHE A 9 1.13 -4.64 -0.04
CA PHE A 9 0.71 -5.20 1.24
C PHE A 9 1.81 -5.12 2.31
N LEU A 10 3.05 -5.47 1.97
CA LEU A 10 4.19 -5.44 2.89
C LEU A 10 4.46 -4.02 3.40
N TYR A 11 4.38 -3.02 2.53
CA TYR A 11 4.63 -1.62 2.90
C TYR A 11 3.45 -0.93 3.63
N ILE A 12 2.23 -1.46 3.49
CA ILE A 12 1.06 -0.97 4.24
C ILE A 12 1.04 -1.51 5.68
N PHE A 13 1.28 -2.82 5.86
CA PHE A 13 0.93 -3.48 7.11
C PHE A 13 2.14 -3.77 8.03
N GLU A 14 3.26 -4.26 7.50
CA GLU A 14 4.32 -4.87 8.32
C GLU A 14 5.71 -4.75 7.62
N PRO A 15 6.26 -3.54 7.43
CA PRO A 15 7.52 -3.36 6.71
C PRO A 15 8.71 -4.04 7.41
N LEU A 16 8.65 -4.22 8.73
CA LEU A 16 9.69 -4.89 9.52
C LEU A 16 9.73 -6.41 9.33
N ARG A 17 8.63 -7.00 8.86
CA ARG A 17 8.50 -8.46 8.59
C ARG A 17 8.42 -8.75 7.10
N ALA A 18 8.80 -7.79 6.26
CA ALA A 18 8.65 -7.86 4.81
C ALA A 18 9.25 -9.15 4.21
N LEU A 19 10.45 -9.55 4.65
CA LEU A 19 11.13 -10.76 4.19
C LEU A 19 10.37 -12.05 4.59
N GLU A 20 9.90 -12.15 5.84
CA GLU A 20 9.16 -13.31 6.33
C GLU A 20 7.81 -13.46 5.60
N LEU A 21 7.08 -12.35 5.45
CA LEU A 21 5.77 -12.32 4.82
C LEU A 21 5.85 -12.54 3.31
N ALA A 22 6.89 -12.04 2.64
CA ALA A 22 7.16 -12.34 1.23
C ALA A 22 7.37 -13.84 0.99
N GLY A 23 8.12 -14.51 1.88
CA GLY A 23 8.33 -15.95 1.82
C GLY A 23 7.03 -16.74 1.92
N LYS A 24 6.21 -16.43 2.94
CA LYS A 24 4.88 -17.05 3.12
C LYS A 24 3.95 -16.78 1.93
N TYR A 25 3.95 -15.57 1.39
CA TYR A 25 3.15 -15.27 0.22
C TYR A 25 3.58 -16.09 -0.99
N HIS A 26 4.88 -16.24 -1.22
CA HIS A 26 5.38 -17.05 -2.33
C HIS A 26 4.92 -18.51 -2.22
N GLU A 27 4.94 -19.09 -1.02
CA GLU A 27 4.40 -20.44 -0.78
C GLU A 27 2.92 -20.54 -1.16
N TYR A 28 2.08 -19.60 -0.68
CA TYR A 28 0.66 -19.58 -1.03
C TYR A 28 0.39 -19.32 -2.52
N LEU A 29 1.19 -18.46 -3.15
CA LEU A 29 1.11 -18.19 -4.58
C LEU A 29 1.41 -19.46 -5.38
N LEU A 30 2.46 -20.19 -5.02
CA LEU A 30 2.82 -21.46 -5.68
C LEU A 30 1.71 -22.51 -5.54
N GLU A 31 1.13 -22.66 -4.34
CA GLU A 31 -0.01 -23.55 -4.12
C GLU A 31 -1.20 -23.17 -4.99
N HIS A 32 -1.51 -21.87 -5.09
CA HIS A 32 -2.59 -21.37 -5.91
C HIS A 32 -2.35 -21.62 -7.40
N LEU A 33 -1.17 -21.25 -7.92
CA LEU A 33 -0.81 -21.41 -9.33
C LEU A 33 -0.79 -22.88 -9.75
N LYS A 34 -0.32 -23.77 -8.86
CA LYS A 34 -0.38 -25.22 -9.06
C LYS A 34 -1.82 -25.72 -9.19
N ARG A 35 -2.74 -25.19 -8.37
CA ARG A 35 -4.17 -25.55 -8.42
C ARG A 35 -4.85 -25.04 -9.69
N THR A 36 -4.46 -23.87 -10.20
CA THR A 36 -5.07 -23.26 -11.40
C THR A 36 -4.43 -23.70 -12.72
N GLY A 37 -3.41 -24.57 -12.67
CA GLY A 37 -2.68 -25.01 -13.87
C GLY A 37 -1.90 -23.87 -14.55
N THR A 38 -1.60 -22.81 -13.81
CA THR A 38 -0.87 -21.64 -14.30
C THR A 38 0.63 -21.87 -14.13
N THR A 39 1.44 -21.36 -15.06
CA THR A 39 2.90 -21.48 -14.99
C THR A 39 3.42 -21.01 -13.65
N LEU A 40 4.21 -21.87 -13.00
CA LEU A 40 4.83 -21.58 -11.71
C LEU A 40 5.96 -20.58 -11.91
N LEU A 41 5.95 -19.51 -11.12
CA LEU A 41 7.06 -18.59 -10.99
C LEU A 41 8.14 -19.26 -10.13
N THR A 42 9.41 -19.25 -10.54
CA THR A 42 10.51 -19.68 -9.68
C THR A 42 10.72 -18.67 -8.55
N LYS A 43 11.38 -19.11 -7.46
CA LYS A 43 11.73 -18.20 -6.36
C LYS A 43 12.59 -17.02 -6.82
N ALA A 44 13.51 -17.26 -7.76
CA ALA A 44 14.38 -16.23 -8.31
C ALA A 44 13.58 -15.18 -9.11
N GLU A 45 12.67 -15.62 -9.98
CA GLU A 45 11.78 -14.72 -10.72
C GLU A 45 10.84 -13.95 -9.77
N PHE A 46 10.38 -14.59 -8.69
CA PHE A 46 9.60 -13.91 -7.66
C PHE A 46 10.41 -12.81 -6.98
N ASP A 47 11.63 -13.11 -6.55
CA ASP A 47 12.50 -12.14 -5.86
C ASP A 47 12.90 -10.98 -6.77
N GLU A 48 13.22 -11.25 -8.03
CA GLU A 48 13.49 -10.22 -9.03
C GLU A 48 12.27 -9.31 -9.22
N SER A 49 11.08 -9.90 -9.31
CA SER A 49 9.84 -9.12 -9.44
C SER A 49 9.55 -8.29 -8.18
N LEU A 50 9.88 -8.76 -6.98
CA LEU A 50 9.74 -7.98 -5.75
C LEU A 50 10.64 -6.75 -5.75
N GLU A 51 11.89 -6.88 -6.18
CA GLU A 51 12.79 -5.73 -6.30
C GLU A 51 12.31 -4.74 -7.38
N LEU A 52 11.82 -5.25 -8.53
CA LEU A 52 11.24 -4.40 -9.58
C LEU A 52 10.02 -3.59 -9.08
N TYR A 53 9.15 -4.21 -8.28
CA TYR A 53 7.93 -3.57 -7.78
C TYR A 53 8.08 -2.88 -6.44
N LYS A 54 9.28 -2.86 -5.87
CA LYS A 54 9.57 -2.27 -4.56
C LYS A 54 9.23 -0.78 -4.50
N GLY A 55 9.80 0.01 -5.42
CA GLY A 55 9.52 1.44 -5.53
C GLY A 55 8.02 1.73 -5.73
N PRO A 56 7.38 1.18 -6.78
CA PRO A 56 5.93 1.30 -6.97
C PRO A 56 5.11 0.89 -5.74
N GLY A 57 5.49 -0.20 -5.06
CA GLY A 57 4.84 -0.67 -3.84
C GLY A 57 4.91 0.35 -2.70
N ILE A 58 6.06 0.99 -2.49
CA ILE A 58 6.24 2.04 -1.47
C ILE A 58 5.39 3.27 -1.80
N ALA A 59 5.38 3.70 -3.07
CA ALA A 59 4.60 4.86 -3.52
C ALA A 59 3.09 4.62 -3.36
N ILE A 60 2.61 3.46 -3.81
CA ILE A 60 1.20 3.06 -3.70
C ILE A 60 0.81 2.87 -2.23
N ALA A 61 1.66 2.28 -1.39
CA ALA A 61 1.38 2.13 0.04
C ALA A 61 1.23 3.47 0.74
N SER A 62 2.05 4.47 0.39
CA SER A 62 1.94 5.83 0.95
C SER A 62 0.61 6.49 0.57
N LEU A 63 0.22 6.38 -0.70
CA LEU A 63 -1.08 6.85 -1.17
C LEU A 63 -2.24 6.09 -0.49
N PHE A 64 -2.13 4.77 -0.36
CA PHE A 64 -3.13 3.94 0.28
C PHE A 64 -3.34 4.32 1.75
N ILE A 65 -2.26 4.51 2.51
CA ILE A 65 -2.32 4.98 3.90
C ILE A 65 -3.03 6.34 3.96
N PHE A 66 -2.65 7.28 3.11
CA PHE A 66 -3.29 8.59 3.03
C PHE A 66 -4.80 8.48 2.75
N LEU A 67 -5.22 7.63 1.81
CA LEU A 67 -6.62 7.54 1.41
C LEU A 67 -7.50 6.69 2.34
N THR A 68 -6.94 5.67 3.02
CA THR A 68 -7.74 4.62 3.68
C THR A 68 -7.61 4.56 5.19
N LYS A 69 -6.56 5.14 5.77
CA LYS A 69 -6.37 5.19 7.23
C LYS A 69 -7.05 6.40 7.89
N LEU A 70 -7.97 7.04 7.18
CA LEU A 70 -8.71 8.20 7.67
C LEU A 70 -9.45 7.89 8.97
N PRO A 71 -9.36 8.77 9.98
CA PRO A 71 -10.17 8.66 11.17
C PRO A 71 -11.66 8.72 10.82
N LEU A 72 -12.48 7.99 11.59
CA LEU A 72 -13.92 7.82 11.34
C LEU A 72 -14.70 9.13 11.08
N PRO A 73 -14.42 10.25 11.78
CA PRO A 73 -15.12 11.52 11.50
C PRO A 73 -14.92 12.01 10.06
N TYR A 74 -13.69 12.00 9.56
CA TYR A 74 -13.38 12.45 8.19
C TYR A 74 -13.80 11.42 7.14
N LEU A 75 -13.76 10.14 7.47
CA LEU A 75 -14.31 9.10 6.61
C LEU A 75 -15.82 9.29 6.42
N SER A 76 -16.52 9.68 7.48
CA SER A 76 -17.96 9.95 7.44
C SER A 76 -18.29 11.17 6.57
N GLU A 77 -17.43 12.19 6.50
CA GLU A 77 -17.54 13.31 5.54
C GLU A 77 -17.47 12.82 4.09
N ILE A 78 -16.63 11.84 3.80
CA ILE A 78 -16.45 11.30 2.44
C ILE A 78 -17.61 10.38 2.04
N LEU A 79 -18.10 9.57 2.99
CA LEU A 79 -19.12 8.55 2.76
C LEU A 79 -20.56 9.11 2.80
N ILE A 80 -20.73 10.41 3.00
CA ILE A 80 -22.06 11.04 3.06
C ILE A 80 -22.83 10.95 1.74
N SER A 81 -22.11 10.89 0.61
CA SER A 81 -22.71 10.73 -0.72
C SER A 81 -21.76 10.05 -1.70
N GLN A 82 -22.33 9.43 -2.75
CA GLN A 82 -21.55 8.87 -3.85
C GLN A 82 -20.72 9.94 -4.57
N GLU A 83 -21.25 11.15 -4.72
CA GLU A 83 -20.54 12.25 -5.36
C GLU A 83 -19.30 12.65 -4.56
N THR A 84 -19.44 12.87 -3.26
CA THR A 84 -18.33 13.22 -2.37
C THR A 84 -17.26 12.13 -2.37
N PHE A 85 -17.66 10.87 -2.32
CA PHE A 85 -16.74 9.73 -2.45
C PHE A 85 -15.98 9.76 -3.77
N ILE A 86 -16.64 9.99 -4.90
CA ILE A 86 -16.00 10.05 -6.22
C ILE A 86 -15.02 11.23 -6.30
N GLN A 87 -15.39 12.42 -5.79
CA GLN A 87 -14.50 13.58 -5.79
C GLN A 87 -13.22 13.30 -4.97
N PHE A 88 -13.37 12.64 -3.83
CA PHE A 88 -12.24 12.21 -3.01
C PHE A 88 -11.39 11.15 -3.71
N ALA A 89 -12.00 10.08 -4.23
CA ALA A 89 -11.31 8.97 -4.87
C ALA A 89 -10.56 9.36 -6.15
N LEU A 90 -11.06 10.37 -6.88
CA LEU A 90 -10.41 10.93 -8.07
C LEU A 90 -9.39 12.03 -7.74
N GLY A 91 -9.19 12.35 -6.47
CA GLY A 91 -8.27 13.39 -6.03
C GLY A 91 -8.64 14.81 -6.43
N ARG A 92 -9.93 15.04 -6.64
CA ARG A 92 -10.48 16.37 -6.94
C ARG A 92 -10.75 17.15 -5.65
N ASP A 93 -11.00 16.45 -4.55
CA ASP A 93 -11.13 17.04 -3.22
C ASP A 93 -10.51 16.15 -2.14
N TYR A 94 -9.32 16.54 -1.66
CA TYR A 94 -8.66 15.90 -0.52
C TYR A 94 -8.87 16.64 0.80
N SER A 95 -9.79 17.61 0.86
CA SER A 95 -10.00 18.43 2.06
C SER A 95 -10.22 17.60 3.34
N PRO A 96 -11.01 16.50 3.35
CA PRO A 96 -11.17 15.68 4.56
C PRO A 96 -9.85 15.05 5.03
N ALA A 97 -9.02 14.56 4.12
CA ALA A 97 -7.72 13.99 4.46
C ALA A 97 -6.69 15.04 4.92
N LEU A 98 -6.73 16.23 4.31
CA LEU A 98 -5.88 17.33 4.73
C LEU A 98 -6.25 17.86 6.12
N LYS A 99 -7.54 17.94 6.45
CA LYS A 99 -8.02 18.24 7.81
C LYS A 99 -7.58 17.17 8.80
N ALA A 100 -7.78 15.89 8.47
CA ALA A 100 -7.34 14.77 9.30
C ALA A 100 -5.84 14.83 9.59
N LEU A 101 -5.02 15.22 8.60
CA LEU A 101 -3.57 15.37 8.77
C LEU A 101 -3.21 16.47 9.79
N GLN A 102 -4.01 17.53 9.87
CA GLN A 102 -3.80 18.64 10.82
C GLN A 102 -4.26 18.28 12.24
N GLU A 103 -5.39 17.60 12.34
CA GLU A 103 -6.12 17.44 13.61
C GLU A 103 -5.87 16.08 14.30
N ASP A 104 -5.60 15.01 13.55
CA ASP A 104 -5.37 13.66 14.10
C ASP A 104 -3.87 13.30 14.12
N VAL A 105 -3.32 13.16 15.32
CA VAL A 105 -1.89 12.85 15.54
C VAL A 105 -1.52 11.47 14.99
N SER A 106 -2.38 10.47 15.15
CA SER A 106 -2.08 9.08 14.78
C SER A 106 -2.07 8.91 13.27
N TYR A 107 -3.07 9.49 12.60
CA TYR A 107 -3.15 9.53 11.14
C TYR A 107 -1.98 10.30 10.54
N ARG A 108 -1.66 11.48 11.09
CA ARG A 108 -0.48 12.26 10.67
C ARG A 108 0.80 11.47 10.79
N GLN A 109 1.03 10.79 11.92
CA GLN A 109 2.24 9.99 12.10
C GLN A 109 2.31 8.85 11.07
N ALA A 110 1.21 8.13 10.84
CA ALA A 110 1.17 7.05 9.86
C ALA A 110 1.49 7.53 8.44
N VAL A 111 0.96 8.69 8.02
CA VAL A 111 1.25 9.31 6.73
C VAL A 111 2.72 9.74 6.65
N LEU A 112 3.24 10.44 7.65
CA LEU A 112 4.63 10.89 7.68
C LEU A 112 5.63 9.73 7.66
N ASP A 113 5.38 8.68 8.45
CA ASP A 113 6.20 7.48 8.45
C ASP A 113 6.24 6.81 7.07
N SER A 114 5.10 6.78 6.36
CA SER A 114 5.03 6.24 4.99
C SER A 114 5.81 7.09 4.00
N LEU A 115 5.69 8.43 4.08
CA LEU A 115 6.42 9.36 3.22
C LEU A 115 7.92 9.32 3.48
N GLN A 116 8.34 9.18 4.75
CA GLN A 116 9.74 9.05 5.10
C GLN A 116 10.34 7.77 4.49
N ARG A 117 9.60 6.66 4.48
CA ARG A 117 10.01 5.43 3.77
C ARG A 117 10.18 5.67 2.27
N ALA A 118 9.24 6.38 1.65
CA ALA A 118 9.34 6.74 0.23
C ALA A 118 10.57 7.60 -0.07
N ILE A 119 10.77 8.69 0.69
CA ILE A 119 11.93 9.58 0.53
C ILE A 119 13.23 8.81 0.73
N HIS A 120 13.32 7.97 1.76
CA HIS A 120 14.51 7.17 2.02
C HIS A 120 14.86 6.27 0.85
N TYR A 121 13.88 5.54 0.31
CA TYR A 121 14.08 4.68 -0.86
C TYR A 121 14.56 5.48 -2.08
N TYR A 122 13.83 6.53 -2.47
CA TYR A 122 14.10 7.28 -3.70
C TYR A 122 15.31 8.23 -3.61
N SER A 123 15.85 8.50 -2.42
CA SER A 123 17.07 9.29 -2.25
C SER A 123 18.35 8.45 -2.27
N GLN A 124 18.23 7.13 -2.12
CA GLN A 124 19.35 6.17 -2.11
C GLN A 124 19.48 5.39 -3.42
N THR A 125 18.50 5.51 -4.32
CA THR A 125 18.46 4.86 -5.63
C THR A 125 18.87 5.86 -6.71
#